data_AF-A0A2D0AX01-F1
#
_entry.id   AF-A0A2D0AX01-F1
#
_cell.length_a   1.000
_cell.length_b   1.000
_cell.length_c   1.000
_cell.angle_alpha   90.00
_cell.angle_beta   90.00
_cell.angle_gamma   90.00
#
_symmetry.space_group_name_H-M   'P 1'
#
loop_
_entity.id
_entity.type
_entity.pdbx_description
1 polymer ?
#
loop_
_entity_poly.entity_id
_entity_poly.type
_entity_poly.pdbx_seq_one_letter_code
_entity_poly.pdbx_strand_id
1 'polypeptide(L)'
;MAGRWAGAFFLSAFVAYGVGSALAGRPAGVALVLANSVLVAAIGALAFRALRRSHPGVAWGYLVARGAEAFLLAAGLVLRDRYGDGAAELAYQLAMLSLGLGSLPFCLALARRRWLPRWFAGWGVAGYALLAAGAAAELAGVGTGVALAVPGGLFEIALGVLLLIRGLAPATAASPGPPATDSPAITAAPPATAVGTAATAAGGAGRSRAHRAALAAGVGLLLMAVLAGWANFGVVQPLLAADAADTAARLPAQRPALTLAVVALFAVACLDVLVGWALRAFLDHAQPTVALLAAWCRTGYAVVLAVAVAHLTGVAGLLRDGAGADRLRADGYPGLTGFQQVWSLGLLLFGVHLLLVGWLARRSDAVPTWVAALVAVAGAGYLADSAGPLVAAGYPVQVAGVTFVGEVVLLGWLLVHAARHRRTPARPVAPDADVRPLAAT
;
A
#
# COMPACT_ATOMS: atom_id res chain seq x y z
N MET A 1 2.70 -15.23 22.41
CA MET A 1 1.35 -15.59 21.92
C MET A 1 1.08 -15.13 20.49
N ALA A 2 1.27 -13.85 20.13
CA ALA A 2 0.98 -13.35 18.76
C ALA A 2 1.67 -14.11 17.62
N GLY A 3 2.92 -14.59 17.81
CA GLY A 3 3.61 -15.39 16.79
C GLY A 3 2.99 -16.75 16.51
N ARG A 4 2.42 -17.43 17.53
CA ARG A 4 1.79 -18.75 17.37
C ARG A 4 0.47 -18.63 16.60
N TRP A 5 -0.30 -17.57 16.88
CA TRP A 5 -1.50 -17.23 16.10
C TRP A 5 -1.17 -16.93 14.64
N ALA A 6 -0.11 -16.16 14.37
CA ALA A 6 0.33 -15.94 12.99
C ALA A 6 0.65 -17.26 12.28
N GLY A 7 1.38 -18.18 12.92
CA GLY A 7 1.68 -19.51 12.36
C GLY A 7 0.42 -20.33 12.06
N ALA A 8 -0.53 -20.37 12.99
CA ALA A 8 -1.82 -21.04 12.78
C ALA A 8 -2.61 -20.44 11.62
N PHE A 9 -2.61 -19.11 11.48
CA PHE A 9 -3.30 -18.43 10.38
C PHE A 9 -2.66 -18.71 9.03
N PHE A 10 -1.32 -18.75 8.92
CA PHE A 10 -0.63 -19.13 7.68
C PHE A 10 -1.05 -20.52 7.20
N LEU A 11 -1.02 -21.51 8.08
CA LEU A 11 -1.38 -22.89 7.74
C LEU A 11 -2.87 -23.02 7.40
N SER A 12 -3.73 -22.35 8.18
CA SER A 12 -5.18 -22.38 7.96
C SER A 12 -5.57 -21.70 6.65
N ALA A 13 -4.92 -20.58 6.30
CA ALA A 13 -5.14 -19.87 5.04
C ALA A 13 -4.78 -20.76 3.84
N PHE A 14 -3.62 -21.42 3.88
CA PHE A 14 -3.19 -22.34 2.82
C PHE A 14 -4.21 -23.46 2.57
N VAL A 15 -4.69 -24.10 3.64
CA VAL A 15 -5.72 -25.15 3.55
C VAL A 15 -7.05 -24.58 3.06
N ALA A 16 -7.50 -23.46 3.63
CA ALA A 16 -8.77 -22.84 3.26
C ALA A 16 -8.81 -22.44 1.78
N TYR A 17 -7.74 -21.86 1.25
CA TYR A 17 -7.66 -21.53 -0.16
C TYR A 17 -7.58 -22.78 -1.06
N GLY A 18 -6.71 -23.74 -0.72
CA GLY A 18 -6.54 -24.98 -1.51
C GLY A 18 -7.82 -25.82 -1.59
N VAL A 19 -8.50 -26.04 -0.46
CA VAL A 19 -9.77 -26.78 -0.44
C VAL A 19 -10.90 -25.93 -1.02
N GLY A 20 -10.93 -24.63 -0.73
CA GLY A 20 -11.96 -23.71 -1.23
C GLY A 20 -11.96 -23.63 -2.75
N SER A 21 -10.78 -23.51 -3.36
CA SER A 21 -10.62 -23.50 -4.82
C SER A 21 -10.97 -24.85 -5.46
N ALA A 22 -10.65 -25.98 -4.82
CA ALA A 22 -11.07 -27.31 -5.27
C ALA A 22 -12.60 -27.51 -5.23
N LEU A 23 -13.30 -26.76 -4.39
CA LEU A 23 -14.76 -26.75 -4.27
C LEU A 23 -15.42 -25.56 -5.00
N ALA A 24 -14.76 -24.99 -6.01
CA ALA A 24 -15.29 -23.89 -6.80
C ALA A 24 -16.71 -24.18 -7.32
N GLY A 25 -17.59 -23.16 -7.31
CA GLY A 25 -19.00 -23.28 -7.67
C GLY A 25 -19.90 -23.87 -6.56
N ARG A 26 -19.34 -24.30 -5.43
CA ARG A 26 -20.11 -24.73 -4.25
C ARG A 26 -20.08 -23.66 -3.15
N PRO A 27 -21.16 -23.50 -2.36
CA PRO A 27 -21.20 -22.53 -1.26
C PRO A 27 -20.09 -22.78 -0.22
N ALA A 28 -19.72 -24.04 0.01
CA ALA A 28 -18.60 -24.41 0.86
C ALA A 28 -17.25 -23.88 0.33
N GLY A 29 -17.03 -23.92 -0.99
CA GLY A 29 -15.84 -23.35 -1.62
C GLY A 29 -15.76 -21.83 -1.44
N VAL A 30 -16.90 -21.15 -1.66
CA VAL A 30 -17.04 -19.71 -1.43
C VAL A 30 -16.71 -19.33 0.01
N ALA A 31 -17.32 -20.03 0.98
CA ALA A 31 -17.09 -19.79 2.40
C ALA A 31 -15.62 -19.96 2.79
N LEU A 32 -14.94 -20.99 2.26
CA LEU A 32 -13.54 -21.25 2.52
C LEU A 32 -12.60 -20.19 1.93
N VAL A 33 -12.85 -19.71 0.70
CA VAL A 33 -12.02 -18.64 0.14
C VAL A 33 -12.23 -17.31 0.88
N LEU A 34 -13.47 -17.01 1.30
CA LEU A 34 -13.73 -15.84 2.15
C LEU A 34 -13.04 -15.95 3.51
N ALA A 35 -13.07 -17.14 4.14
CA ALA A 35 -12.33 -17.40 5.37
C ALA A 35 -10.82 -17.21 5.18
N ASN A 36 -10.27 -17.69 4.05
CA ASN A 36 -8.88 -17.42 3.67
C ASN A 36 -8.59 -15.91 3.60
N SER A 37 -9.42 -15.11 2.92
CA SER A 37 -9.23 -13.66 2.84
C SER A 37 -9.20 -12.99 4.22
N VAL A 38 -10.05 -13.43 5.15
CA VAL A 38 -10.04 -12.93 6.55
C VAL A 38 -8.73 -13.30 7.26
N LEU A 39 -8.27 -14.54 7.13
CA LEU A 39 -7.02 -15.00 7.73
C LEU A 39 -5.80 -14.25 7.19
N VAL A 40 -5.73 -14.05 5.88
CA VAL A 40 -4.67 -13.29 5.20
C VAL A 40 -4.62 -11.85 5.71
N ALA A 41 -5.77 -11.18 5.80
CA ALA A 41 -5.85 -9.83 6.36
C ALA A 41 -5.39 -9.79 7.83
N ALA A 42 -5.75 -10.81 8.63
CA ALA A 42 -5.32 -10.93 10.02
C ALA A 42 -3.80 -11.13 10.15
N ILE A 43 -3.18 -11.90 9.26
CA ILE A 43 -1.71 -12.04 9.19
C ILE A 43 -1.07 -10.66 8.96
N GLY A 44 -1.59 -9.88 8.01
CA GLY A 44 -1.15 -8.52 7.74
C GLY A 44 -1.23 -7.62 8.99
N ALA A 45 -2.35 -7.66 9.71
CA ALA A 45 -2.54 -6.88 10.93
C ALA A 45 -1.58 -7.29 12.07
N LEU A 46 -1.33 -8.59 12.25
CA LEU A 46 -0.37 -9.09 13.23
C LEU A 46 1.06 -8.66 12.89
N ALA A 47 1.46 -8.82 11.63
CA ALA A 47 2.77 -8.39 11.14
C ALA A 47 2.96 -6.87 11.28
N PHE A 48 1.92 -6.08 10.98
CA PHE A 48 1.92 -4.64 11.18
C PHE A 48 2.20 -4.27 12.63
N ARG A 49 1.47 -4.87 13.58
CA ARG A 49 1.67 -4.62 15.02
C ARG A 49 3.08 -4.98 15.46
N ALA A 50 3.67 -6.03 14.90
CA ALA A 50 5.00 -6.51 15.24
C ALA A 50 6.12 -5.60 14.70
N LEU A 51 5.97 -5.04 13.50
CA LEU A 51 7.01 -4.26 12.80
C LEU A 51 6.85 -2.74 12.87
N ARG A 52 5.66 -2.20 13.18
CA ARG A 52 5.37 -0.75 13.09
C ARG A 52 6.33 0.16 13.87
N ARG A 53 6.91 -0.31 14.98
CA ARG A 53 7.84 0.47 15.80
C ARG A 53 9.25 0.53 15.23
N SER A 54 9.69 -0.53 14.56
CA SER A 54 11.08 -0.67 14.08
C SER A 54 11.25 -0.41 12.59
N HIS A 55 10.30 -0.88 11.78
CA HIS A 55 10.32 -0.75 10.32
C HIS A 55 8.93 -0.31 9.83
N PRO A 56 8.50 0.93 10.13
CA PRO A 56 7.13 1.40 9.85
C PRO A 56 6.75 1.30 8.37
N GLY A 57 7.66 1.63 7.45
CA GLY A 57 7.40 1.51 6.01
C GLY A 57 7.15 0.07 5.56
N VAL A 58 7.95 -0.89 6.08
CA VAL A 58 7.76 -2.32 5.78
C VAL A 58 6.46 -2.84 6.38
N ALA A 59 6.12 -2.41 7.60
CA ALA A 59 4.88 -2.78 8.26
C ALA A 59 3.66 -2.35 7.44
N TRP A 60 3.63 -1.09 6.98
CA TRP A 60 2.56 -0.57 6.13
C TRP A 60 2.51 -1.26 4.77
N GLY A 61 3.65 -1.41 4.10
CA GLY A 61 3.72 -2.09 2.79
C GLY A 61 3.17 -3.52 2.86
N TYR A 62 3.55 -4.27 3.89
CA TYR A 62 3.06 -5.64 4.08
C TYR A 62 1.56 -5.70 4.44
N LEU A 63 1.07 -4.76 5.27
CA LEU A 63 -0.35 -4.67 5.59
C LEU A 63 -1.19 -4.40 4.33
N VAL A 64 -0.74 -3.47 3.48
CA VAL A 64 -1.41 -3.16 2.21
C VAL A 64 -1.37 -4.35 1.26
N ALA A 65 -0.23 -5.03 1.13
CA ALA A 65 -0.11 -6.23 0.29
C ALA A 65 -1.08 -7.35 0.73
N ARG A 66 -1.16 -7.63 2.04
CA ARG A 66 -2.10 -8.64 2.57
C ARG A 66 -3.57 -8.21 2.44
N GLY A 67 -3.87 -6.92 2.61
CA GLY A 67 -5.22 -6.39 2.36
C GLY A 67 -5.62 -6.49 0.89
N ALA A 68 -4.70 -6.17 -0.02
CA ALA A 68 -4.87 -6.28 -1.46
C ALA A 68 -5.07 -7.73 -1.90
N GLU A 69 -4.28 -8.66 -1.38
CA GLU A 69 -4.46 -10.11 -1.60
C GLU A 69 -5.86 -10.56 -1.15
N ALA A 70 -6.25 -10.23 0.09
CA ALA A 70 -7.54 -10.60 0.63
C ALA A 70 -8.72 -10.07 -0.21
N PHE A 71 -8.62 -8.81 -0.65
CA PHE A 71 -9.61 -8.18 -1.53
C PHE A 71 -9.69 -8.89 -2.88
N LEU A 72 -8.55 -9.08 -3.56
CA LEU A 72 -8.51 -9.65 -4.91
C LEU A 72 -8.95 -11.11 -4.96
N LEU A 73 -8.62 -11.91 -3.94
CA LEU A 73 -9.10 -13.29 -3.85
C LEU A 73 -10.63 -13.32 -3.69
N ALA A 74 -11.20 -12.43 -2.87
CA ALA A 74 -12.66 -12.34 -2.72
C ALA A 74 -13.35 -11.77 -3.98
N ALA A 75 -12.77 -10.74 -4.60
CA ALA A 75 -13.26 -10.16 -5.85
C ALA A 75 -13.21 -11.19 -6.99
N GLY A 76 -12.19 -12.04 -7.03
CA GLY A 76 -12.05 -13.12 -8.01
C GLY A 76 -13.24 -14.09 -8.03
N LEU A 77 -13.89 -14.34 -6.88
CA LEU A 77 -15.10 -15.17 -6.82
C LEU A 77 -16.27 -14.49 -7.56
N VAL A 78 -16.50 -13.20 -7.28
CA VAL A 78 -17.58 -12.42 -7.91
C VAL A 78 -17.32 -12.24 -9.41
N LEU A 79 -16.05 -11.99 -9.77
CA LEU A 79 -15.64 -11.84 -11.16
C LEU A 79 -15.78 -13.15 -11.94
N ARG A 80 -15.53 -14.30 -11.32
CA ARG A 80 -15.71 -15.61 -11.96
C ARG A 80 -17.14 -15.79 -12.46
N ASP A 81 -18.11 -15.55 -11.59
CA ASP A 81 -19.52 -15.76 -11.90
C ASP A 81 -20.02 -14.79 -12.98
N ARG A 82 -19.50 -13.56 -12.99
CA ARG A 82 -19.94 -12.52 -13.94
C ARG A 82 -19.23 -12.56 -15.29
N TYR A 83 -17.93 -12.78 -15.29
CA TYR A 83 -17.06 -12.59 -16.46
C TYR A 83 -16.40 -13.88 -16.96
N GLY A 84 -16.18 -14.87 -16.10
CA GLY A 84 -15.53 -16.14 -16.46
C GLY A 84 -14.23 -16.40 -15.72
N ASP A 85 -13.60 -17.53 -16.04
CA ASP A 85 -12.41 -18.03 -15.34
C ASP A 85 -11.19 -17.13 -15.55
N GLY A 86 -11.04 -16.51 -16.73
CA GLY A 86 -9.93 -15.60 -17.01
C GLY A 86 -9.93 -14.36 -16.12
N ALA A 87 -11.10 -13.88 -15.69
CA ALA A 87 -11.20 -12.75 -14.75
C ALA A 87 -10.76 -13.15 -13.34
N ALA A 88 -11.15 -14.35 -12.89
CA ALA A 88 -10.74 -14.90 -11.61
C ALA A 88 -9.23 -15.18 -11.58
N GLU A 89 -8.68 -15.69 -12.68
CA GLU A 89 -7.24 -15.92 -12.83
C GLU A 89 -6.46 -14.61 -12.76
N LEU A 90 -6.89 -13.56 -13.47
CA LEU A 90 -6.25 -12.24 -13.39
C LEU A 90 -6.29 -11.67 -11.97
N ALA A 91 -7.42 -11.77 -11.28
CA ALA A 91 -7.53 -11.33 -9.89
C ALA A 91 -6.57 -12.09 -8.98
N TYR A 92 -6.45 -13.41 -9.15
CA TYR A 92 -5.48 -14.24 -8.44
C TYR A 92 -4.03 -13.81 -8.72
N GLN A 93 -3.65 -13.59 -9.99
CA GLN A 93 -2.29 -13.18 -10.32
C GLN A 93 -1.94 -11.79 -9.78
N LEU A 94 -2.89 -10.85 -9.78
CA LEU A 94 -2.70 -9.56 -9.12
C LEU A 94 -2.49 -9.72 -7.60
N ALA A 95 -3.20 -10.67 -6.97
CA ALA A 95 -3.08 -10.96 -5.55
C ALA A 95 -1.67 -11.50 -5.23
N MET A 96 -1.22 -12.48 -6.03
CA MET A 96 0.11 -13.08 -5.88
C MET A 96 1.24 -12.11 -6.17
N LEU A 97 1.07 -11.23 -7.17
CA LEU A 97 2.05 -10.17 -7.47
C LEU A 97 2.18 -9.18 -6.31
N SER A 98 1.04 -8.71 -5.78
CA SER A 98 1.00 -7.81 -4.62
C SER A 98 1.63 -8.46 -3.38
N LEU A 99 1.25 -9.71 -3.08
CA LEU A 99 1.80 -10.48 -1.99
C LEU A 99 3.32 -10.67 -2.13
N GLY A 100 3.77 -11.12 -3.29
CA GLY A 100 5.19 -11.38 -3.57
C GLY A 100 6.03 -10.12 -3.34
N LEU A 101 5.65 -9.00 -3.98
CA LEU A 101 6.35 -7.73 -3.85
C LEU A 101 6.35 -7.20 -2.40
N GLY A 102 5.21 -7.25 -1.71
CA GLY A 102 5.09 -6.80 -0.32
C GLY A 102 5.89 -7.65 0.67
N SER A 103 6.09 -8.94 0.36
CA SER A 103 6.75 -9.89 1.25
C SER A 103 8.29 -9.87 1.17
N LEU A 104 8.87 -9.33 0.10
CA LEU A 104 10.32 -9.14 -0.02
C LEU A 104 10.91 -8.28 1.11
N PRO A 105 10.47 -7.01 1.31
CA PRO A 105 10.99 -6.19 2.39
C PRO A 105 10.61 -6.74 3.77
N PHE A 106 9.49 -7.46 3.88
CA PHE A 106 9.06 -8.12 5.11
C PHE A 106 10.07 -9.19 5.57
N CYS A 107 10.44 -10.12 4.68
CA CYS A 107 11.44 -11.16 5.00
C CYS A 107 12.79 -10.56 5.39
N LEU A 108 13.24 -9.51 4.68
CA LEU A 108 14.47 -8.79 5.01
C LEU A 108 14.39 -8.10 6.38
N ALA A 109 13.24 -7.53 6.74
CA ALA A 109 13.03 -6.91 8.05
C ALA A 109 13.07 -7.94 9.19
N LEU A 110 12.49 -9.13 8.99
CA LEU A 110 12.57 -10.22 9.96
C LEU A 110 14.01 -10.72 10.17
N ALA A 111 14.79 -10.82 9.10
CA ALA A 111 16.21 -11.18 9.16
C ALA A 111 17.03 -10.16 9.96
N ARG A 112 16.82 -8.86 9.72
CA ARG A 112 17.52 -7.77 10.43
C ARG A 112 17.23 -7.77 11.93
N ARG A 113 16.01 -8.18 12.32
CA ARG A 113 15.57 -8.31 13.72
C ARG A 113 16.04 -9.60 14.39
N ARG A 114 16.72 -10.50 13.65
CA ARG A 114 17.11 -11.85 14.10
C ARG A 114 15.92 -12.67 14.60
N TRP A 115 14.73 -12.43 14.04
CA TRP A 115 13.53 -13.23 14.30
C TRP A 115 13.49 -14.49 13.43
N LEU A 116 14.18 -14.44 12.28
CA LEU A 116 14.41 -15.58 11.40
C LEU A 116 15.93 -15.73 11.14
N PRO A 117 16.45 -16.96 11.07
CA PRO A 117 17.80 -17.22 10.56
C PRO A 117 17.99 -16.63 9.16
N ARG A 118 19.21 -16.15 8.87
CA ARG A 118 19.50 -15.49 7.59
C ARG A 118 19.23 -16.37 6.37
N TRP A 119 19.59 -17.65 6.43
CA TRP A 119 19.34 -18.60 5.35
C TRP A 119 17.84 -18.79 5.10
N PHE A 120 17.05 -18.87 6.18
CA PHE A 120 15.60 -19.07 6.10
C PHE A 120 14.91 -17.82 5.53
N ALA A 121 15.33 -16.63 5.96
CA ALA A 121 14.87 -15.39 5.35
C ALA A 121 15.30 -15.25 3.88
N GLY A 122 16.49 -15.74 3.53
CA GLY A 122 16.96 -15.81 2.13
C GLY A 122 16.08 -16.69 1.27
N TRP A 123 15.65 -17.86 1.78
CA TRP A 123 14.65 -18.69 1.12
C TRP A 123 13.33 -17.96 0.91
N GLY A 124 12.82 -17.26 1.94
CA GLY A 124 11.61 -16.46 1.81
C GLY A 124 11.71 -15.37 0.75
N VAL A 125 12.83 -14.64 0.71
CA VAL A 125 13.08 -13.61 -0.32
C VAL A 125 13.10 -14.23 -1.72
N ALA A 126 13.81 -15.34 -1.91
CA ALA A 126 13.85 -16.02 -3.21
C ALA A 126 12.46 -16.55 -3.61
N GLY A 127 11.74 -17.20 -2.68
CA GLY A 127 10.41 -17.74 -2.92
C GLY A 127 9.39 -16.68 -3.31
N TYR A 128 9.33 -15.56 -2.60
CA TYR A 128 8.43 -14.46 -2.95
C TYR A 128 8.85 -13.70 -4.21
N ALA A 129 10.15 -13.63 -4.52
CA ALA A 129 10.63 -13.05 -5.78
C ALA A 129 10.20 -13.91 -6.98
N LEU A 130 10.34 -15.23 -6.86
CA LEU A 130 9.85 -16.17 -7.88
C LEU A 130 8.33 -16.12 -8.01
N LEU A 131 7.59 -16.03 -6.90
CA LEU A 131 6.13 -15.84 -6.91
C LEU A 131 5.73 -14.57 -7.67
N ALA A 132 6.37 -13.43 -7.37
CA ALA A 132 6.08 -12.17 -8.05
C ALA A 132 6.45 -12.23 -9.54
N ALA A 133 7.58 -12.82 -9.88
CA ALA A 133 8.01 -13.00 -11.27
C ALA A 133 7.06 -13.93 -12.05
N GLY A 134 6.63 -15.04 -11.43
CA GLY A 134 5.66 -15.95 -12.01
C GLY A 134 4.30 -15.30 -12.23
N ALA A 135 3.80 -14.54 -11.24
CA ALA A 135 2.55 -13.79 -11.39
C ALA A 135 2.63 -12.73 -12.50
N ALA A 136 3.75 -12.01 -12.60
CA ALA A 136 3.98 -11.06 -13.69
C ALA A 136 4.04 -11.75 -15.07
N ALA A 137 4.67 -12.92 -15.16
CA ALA A 137 4.72 -13.71 -16.37
C ALA A 137 3.33 -14.20 -16.79
N GLU A 138 2.51 -14.68 -15.86
CA GLU A 138 1.12 -15.10 -16.12
C GLU A 138 0.23 -13.93 -16.57
N LEU A 139 0.40 -12.76 -15.97
CA LEU A 139 -0.26 -11.53 -16.43
C LEU A 139 0.14 -11.17 -17.87
N ALA A 140 1.39 -11.43 -18.25
CA ALA A 140 1.87 -11.29 -19.63
C ALA A 140 1.44 -12.44 -20.57
N GLY A 141 0.77 -13.48 -20.07
CA GLY A 141 0.30 -14.63 -20.84
C GLY A 141 1.30 -15.79 -20.93
N VAL A 142 2.33 -15.81 -20.08
CA VAL A 142 3.35 -16.87 -20.03
C VAL A 142 3.05 -17.83 -18.87
N GLY A 143 2.59 -19.05 -19.21
CA GLY A 143 2.14 -20.11 -18.30
C GLY A 143 3.24 -20.76 -17.45
N THR A 144 3.87 -19.99 -16.57
CA THR A 144 5.01 -20.43 -15.72
C THR A 144 4.77 -20.21 -14.23
N GLY A 145 3.62 -19.64 -13.85
CA GLY A 145 3.34 -19.15 -12.51
C GLY A 145 3.33 -20.24 -11.46
N VAL A 146 2.74 -21.41 -11.76
CA VAL A 146 2.65 -22.52 -10.81
C VAL A 146 4.02 -23.03 -10.38
N ALA A 147 4.92 -23.26 -11.33
CA ALA A 147 6.26 -23.77 -11.03
C ALA A 147 7.07 -22.77 -10.18
N LEU A 148 6.96 -21.48 -10.49
CA LEU A 148 7.66 -20.42 -9.76
C LEU A 148 7.05 -20.12 -8.38
N ALA A 149 5.79 -20.50 -8.14
CA ALA A 149 5.13 -20.36 -6.85
C ALA A 149 5.54 -21.44 -5.83
N VAL A 150 5.98 -22.63 -6.28
CA VAL A 150 6.31 -23.76 -5.39
C VAL A 150 7.31 -23.41 -4.29
N PRO A 151 8.46 -22.76 -4.57
CA PRO A 151 9.43 -22.42 -3.52
C PRO A 151 8.86 -21.47 -2.47
N GLY A 152 7.99 -20.54 -2.88
CA GLY A 152 7.30 -19.60 -1.99
C GLY A 152 6.25 -20.30 -1.12
N GLY A 153 5.43 -21.18 -1.71
CA GLY A 153 4.41 -21.93 -0.97
C GLY A 153 5.02 -22.86 0.09
N LEU A 154 6.10 -23.57 -0.25
CA LEU A 154 6.84 -24.38 0.73
C LEU A 154 7.44 -23.54 1.85
N PHE A 155 7.94 -22.34 1.53
CA PHE A 155 8.44 -21.40 2.53
C PHE A 155 7.33 -20.96 3.49
N GLU A 156 6.14 -20.60 3.00
CA GLU A 156 5.03 -20.17 3.84
C GLU A 156 4.55 -21.28 4.80
N ILE A 157 4.50 -22.52 4.32
CA ILE A 157 4.19 -23.68 5.18
C ILE A 157 5.27 -23.85 6.26
N ALA A 158 6.54 -23.83 5.88
CA ALA A 158 7.65 -23.96 6.82
C ALA A 158 7.67 -22.81 7.84
N LEU A 159 7.39 -21.58 7.40
CA LEU A 159 7.27 -20.40 8.26
C LEU A 159 6.09 -20.56 9.22
N GLY A 160 4.94 -21.02 8.74
CA GLY A 160 3.74 -21.29 9.54
C GLY A 160 4.03 -22.28 10.68
N VAL A 161 4.65 -23.41 10.36
CA VAL A 161 5.08 -24.42 11.34
C VAL A 161 6.08 -23.85 12.34
N LEU A 162 7.11 -23.14 11.87
CA LEU A 162 8.13 -22.52 12.73
C LEU A 162 7.52 -21.54 13.73
N LEU A 163 6.61 -20.67 13.26
CA LEU A 163 5.91 -19.69 14.09
C LEU A 163 4.96 -20.36 15.09
N LEU A 164 4.33 -21.47 14.73
CA LEU A 164 3.46 -22.24 15.61
C LEU A 164 4.24 -22.88 16.78
N ILE A 165 5.43 -23.41 16.50
CA ILE A 165 6.31 -24.08 17.48
C ILE A 165 7.01 -23.06 18.38
N ARG A 166 7.76 -22.11 17.81
CA ARG A 166 8.63 -21.20 18.58
C ARG A 166 7.93 -19.91 19.02
N GLY A 167 6.90 -19.49 18.31
CA GLY A 167 6.46 -18.09 18.33
C GLY A 167 7.56 -17.12 17.84
N LEU A 168 7.29 -15.82 17.88
CA LEU A 168 8.28 -14.78 17.59
C LEU A 168 9.16 -14.55 18.84
N ALA A 169 10.03 -15.50 19.17
CA ALA A 169 11.05 -15.31 20.21
C ALA A 169 12.38 -14.84 19.56
N PRO A 170 13.07 -13.82 20.13
CA PRO A 170 14.40 -13.43 19.64
C PRO A 170 15.37 -14.61 19.77
N ALA A 171 16.24 -14.80 18.77
CA ALA A 171 17.21 -15.89 18.70
C ALA A 171 18.38 -15.80 19.71
N THR A 172 18.13 -15.35 20.95
CA THR A 172 19.14 -15.19 22.01
C THR A 172 18.62 -15.71 23.34
N ALA A 173 18.35 -17.01 23.42
CA ALA A 173 18.14 -17.70 24.69
C ALA A 173 19.00 -18.96 24.74
N ALA A 174 20.31 -18.78 24.88
CA ALA A 174 21.26 -19.79 25.37
C ALA A 174 22.64 -19.15 25.65
N SER A 175 22.75 -18.35 26.71
CA SER A 175 24.00 -18.23 27.47
C SER A 175 23.61 -17.94 28.92
N PRO A 176 23.93 -18.82 29.89
CA PRO A 176 23.76 -18.51 31.30
C PRO A 176 24.78 -17.44 31.67
N GLY A 177 24.32 -16.24 32.05
CA GLY A 177 25.19 -15.24 32.68
C GLY A 177 25.49 -15.65 34.13
N PRO A 178 26.68 -15.35 34.67
CA PRO A 178 27.03 -15.65 36.05
C PRO A 178 26.20 -14.81 37.04
N PRO A 179 26.03 -15.28 38.29
CA PRO A 179 25.10 -14.69 39.26
C PRO A 179 25.53 -13.28 39.67
N ALA A 180 24.53 -12.40 39.80
CA ALA A 180 24.69 -11.02 40.22
C ALA A 180 25.09 -10.96 41.71
N THR A 181 26.13 -10.19 42.00
CA THR A 181 26.47 -9.75 43.36
C THR A 181 25.74 -8.45 43.65
N ASP A 182 24.88 -8.48 44.67
CA ASP A 182 24.16 -7.33 45.19
C ASP A 182 25.11 -6.33 45.85
N SER A 183 24.98 -5.05 45.48
CA SER A 183 25.41 -3.92 46.31
C SER A 183 24.40 -2.77 46.13
N PRO A 184 24.03 -2.07 47.22
CA PRO A 184 22.97 -1.07 47.17
C PRO A 184 23.52 0.24 46.58
N ALA A 185 23.01 0.64 45.41
CA ALA A 185 23.30 1.94 44.82
C ALA A 185 22.29 2.99 45.32
N ILE A 186 22.82 4.03 45.93
CA ILE A 186 22.13 5.26 46.35
C ILE A 186 21.48 5.92 45.12
N THR A 187 20.18 6.21 45.21
CA THR A 187 19.41 7.00 44.25
C THR A 187 19.95 8.44 44.17
N ALA A 188 20.80 8.71 43.18
CA ALA A 188 21.11 10.05 42.72
C ALA A 188 20.12 10.46 41.61
N ALA A 189 19.52 11.64 41.73
CA ALA A 189 18.70 12.24 40.68
C ALA A 189 19.51 12.43 39.38
N PRO A 190 18.91 12.26 38.20
CA PRO A 190 19.65 12.37 36.94
C PRO A 190 20.17 13.79 36.72
N PRO A 191 21.41 13.97 36.21
CA PRO A 191 21.97 15.29 35.96
C PRO A 191 21.18 16.01 34.85
N ALA A 192 21.00 17.33 34.99
CA ALA A 192 20.23 18.18 34.07
C ALA A 192 20.72 18.11 32.59
N THR A 193 21.97 17.71 32.36
CA THR A 193 22.56 17.45 31.04
C THR A 193 21.95 16.23 30.32
N ALA A 194 21.47 15.23 31.05
CA ALA A 194 20.77 14.07 30.48
C ALA A 194 19.38 14.44 29.94
N VAL A 195 18.72 15.43 30.54
CA VAL A 195 17.41 15.93 30.10
C VAL A 195 17.53 16.73 28.79
N GLY A 196 18.56 17.58 28.66
CA GLY A 196 18.83 18.34 27.44
C GLY A 196 19.23 17.46 26.24
N THR A 197 20.01 16.41 26.48
CA THR A 197 20.41 15.43 25.44
C THR A 197 19.25 14.53 25.01
N ALA A 198 18.37 14.12 25.93
CA ALA A 198 17.17 13.37 25.61
C ALA A 198 16.15 14.20 24.80
N ALA A 199 15.94 15.47 25.15
CA ALA A 199 15.04 16.38 24.43
C ALA A 199 15.54 16.68 23.01
N THR A 200 16.84 16.91 22.84
CA THR A 200 17.46 17.14 21.52
C THR A 200 17.45 15.87 20.65
N ALA A 201 17.69 14.69 21.22
CA ALA A 201 17.58 13.41 20.53
C ALA A 201 16.13 13.10 20.10
N ALA A 202 15.14 13.37 20.96
CA ALA A 202 13.73 13.23 20.64
C ALA A 202 13.30 14.18 19.49
N GLY A 203 13.76 15.43 19.51
CA GLY A 203 13.55 16.40 18.44
C GLY A 203 14.22 16.01 17.12
N GLY A 204 15.42 15.41 17.17
CA GLY A 204 16.10 14.84 16.00
C GLY A 204 15.35 13.64 15.39
N ALA A 205 14.89 12.72 16.25
CA ALA A 205 14.12 11.55 15.82
C ALA A 205 12.76 11.92 15.21
N GLY A 206 12.09 12.97 15.73
CA GLY A 206 10.85 13.52 15.18
C GLY A 206 11.06 14.08 13.77
N ARG A 207 12.06 14.96 13.59
CA ARG A 207 12.40 15.52 12.27
C ARG A 207 12.75 14.46 11.23
N SER A 208 13.50 13.42 11.62
CA SER A 208 13.82 12.30 10.72
C SER A 208 12.59 11.51 10.25
N ARG A 209 11.54 11.42 11.09
CA ARG A 209 10.29 10.74 10.75
C ARG A 209 9.45 11.57 9.78
N ALA A 210 9.27 12.86 10.04
CA ALA A 210 8.57 13.76 9.14
C ALA A 210 9.24 13.81 7.76
N HIS A 211 10.57 13.85 7.71
CA HIS A 211 11.32 13.81 6.44
C HIS A 211 11.05 12.52 5.64
N ARG A 212 11.12 11.34 6.28
CA ARG A 212 10.82 10.07 5.61
C ARG A 212 9.38 9.99 5.13
N ALA A 213 8.44 10.55 5.90
CA ALA A 213 7.03 10.61 5.55
C ALA A 213 6.80 11.52 4.32
N ALA A 214 7.39 12.71 4.29
CA ALA A 214 7.33 13.63 3.14
C ALA A 214 7.91 12.99 1.87
N LEU A 215 9.06 12.32 1.97
CA LEU A 215 9.67 11.61 0.85
C LEU A 215 8.77 10.47 0.36
N ALA A 216 8.23 9.65 1.26
CA ALA A 216 7.33 8.55 0.92
C ALA A 216 6.06 9.06 0.23
N ALA A 217 5.46 10.14 0.74
CA ALA A 217 4.29 10.77 0.12
C ALA A 217 4.63 11.34 -1.27
N GLY A 218 5.71 12.11 -1.40
CA GLY A 218 6.10 12.73 -2.67
C GLY A 218 6.45 11.70 -3.76
N VAL A 219 7.24 10.67 -3.42
CA VAL A 219 7.58 9.59 -4.37
C VAL A 219 6.34 8.77 -4.73
N GLY A 220 5.49 8.47 -3.75
CA GLY A 220 4.23 7.77 -3.99
C GLY A 220 3.32 8.53 -4.94
N LEU A 221 3.10 9.82 -4.71
CA LEU A 221 2.32 10.70 -5.60
C LEU A 221 2.90 10.76 -7.02
N LEU A 222 4.23 10.82 -7.17
CA LEU A 222 4.89 10.79 -8.48
C LEU A 222 4.65 9.48 -9.23
N LEU A 223 4.85 8.34 -8.56
CA LEU A 223 4.59 7.03 -9.17
C LEU A 223 3.12 6.91 -9.57
N MET A 224 2.21 7.37 -8.71
CA MET A 224 0.78 7.36 -9.01
C MET A 224 0.43 8.21 -10.23
N ALA A 225 0.96 9.43 -10.33
CA ALA A 225 0.69 10.32 -11.46
C ALA A 225 1.11 9.69 -12.80
N VAL A 226 2.28 9.03 -12.83
CA VAL A 226 2.77 8.33 -14.03
C VAL A 226 1.89 7.11 -14.36
N LEU A 227 1.63 6.25 -13.37
CA LEU A 227 0.87 5.00 -13.56
C LEU A 227 -0.59 5.29 -13.94
N ALA A 228 -1.29 6.14 -13.18
CA ALA A 228 -2.66 6.52 -13.44
C ALA A 228 -2.79 7.33 -14.73
N GLY A 229 -1.84 8.23 -15.00
CA GLY A 229 -1.81 9.03 -16.22
C GLY A 229 -1.77 8.16 -17.47
N TRP A 230 -0.83 7.20 -17.51
CA TRP A 230 -0.73 6.26 -18.63
C TRP A 230 -1.94 5.31 -18.70
N ALA A 231 -2.33 4.68 -17.59
CA ALA A 231 -3.39 3.68 -17.60
C ALA A 231 -4.76 4.28 -17.96
N ASN A 232 -5.12 5.44 -17.37
CA ASN A 232 -6.40 6.07 -17.66
C ASN A 232 -6.39 6.75 -19.03
N PHE A 233 -5.50 7.73 -19.26
CA PHE A 233 -5.56 8.53 -20.49
C PHE A 233 -4.95 7.84 -21.70
N GLY A 234 -3.99 6.93 -21.51
CA GLY A 234 -3.37 6.17 -22.60
C GLY A 234 -4.12 4.91 -23.01
N VAL A 235 -4.93 4.33 -22.12
CA VAL A 235 -5.61 3.04 -22.38
C VAL A 235 -7.12 3.12 -22.21
N VAL A 236 -7.61 3.49 -21.02
CA VAL A 236 -9.05 3.40 -20.70
C VAL A 236 -9.90 4.47 -21.41
N GLN A 237 -9.49 5.74 -21.38
CA GLN A 237 -10.23 6.85 -22.02
C GLN A 237 -10.37 6.69 -23.54
N PRO A 238 -9.33 6.31 -24.30
CA PRO A 238 -9.47 6.04 -25.73
C PRO A 238 -10.48 4.93 -26.07
N LEU A 239 -10.62 3.92 -25.20
CA LEU A 239 -11.61 2.85 -25.36
C LEU A 239 -13.04 3.32 -25.06
N LEU A 240 -13.21 4.33 -24.21
CA LEU A 240 -14.51 4.90 -23.84
C LEU A 240 -14.99 6.01 -24.79
N ALA A 241 -14.08 6.60 -25.56
CA ALA A 241 -14.39 7.65 -26.53
C ALA A 241 -15.17 7.13 -27.76
N ALA A 242 -15.19 5.81 -27.98
CA ALA A 242 -15.95 5.16 -29.04
C ALA A 242 -17.29 4.59 -28.52
N ASP A 243 -18.19 4.24 -29.45
CA ASP A 243 -19.42 3.53 -29.10
C ASP A 243 -19.16 2.07 -28.72
N ALA A 244 -20.19 1.39 -28.18
CA ALA A 244 -20.07 0.03 -27.70
C ALA A 244 -19.66 -0.99 -28.79
N ALA A 245 -20.08 -0.79 -30.03
CA ALA A 245 -19.78 -1.72 -31.12
C ALA A 245 -18.32 -1.56 -31.57
N ASP A 246 -17.86 -0.33 -31.73
CA ASP A 246 -16.48 0.00 -32.07
C ASP A 246 -15.51 -0.41 -30.96
N THR A 247 -15.85 -0.17 -29.69
CA THR A 247 -15.02 -0.59 -28.57
C THR A 247 -14.88 -2.10 -28.52
N ALA A 248 -15.97 -2.86 -28.73
CA ALA A 248 -15.91 -4.32 -28.78
C ALA A 248 -15.01 -4.84 -29.92
N ALA A 249 -14.98 -4.15 -31.07
CA ALA A 249 -14.10 -4.51 -32.18
C ALA A 249 -12.62 -4.21 -31.89
N ARG A 250 -12.31 -3.16 -31.12
CA ARG A 250 -10.93 -2.73 -30.80
C ARG A 250 -10.33 -3.46 -29.60
N LEU A 251 -11.15 -3.91 -28.65
CA LEU A 251 -10.72 -4.53 -27.40
C LEU A 251 -9.73 -5.70 -27.57
N PRO A 252 -9.91 -6.65 -28.51
CA PRO A 252 -8.97 -7.76 -28.69
C PRO A 252 -7.53 -7.31 -28.95
N ALA A 253 -7.34 -6.26 -29.75
CA ALA A 253 -6.02 -5.70 -30.04
C ALA A 253 -5.39 -4.98 -28.82
N GLN A 254 -6.20 -4.55 -27.87
CA GLN A 254 -5.78 -3.80 -26.68
C GLN A 254 -5.57 -4.66 -25.43
N ARG A 255 -5.73 -5.99 -25.54
CA ARG A 255 -5.55 -6.94 -24.43
C ARG A 255 -4.30 -6.70 -23.56
N PRO A 256 -3.07 -6.56 -24.11
CA PRO A 256 -1.88 -6.38 -23.27
C PRO A 256 -1.89 -5.01 -22.57
N ALA A 257 -2.30 -3.95 -23.26
CA ALA A 257 -2.40 -2.61 -22.71
C ALA A 257 -3.43 -2.55 -21.57
N LEU A 258 -4.60 -3.18 -21.75
CA LEU A 258 -5.64 -3.25 -20.72
C LEU A 258 -5.17 -4.03 -19.49
N THR A 259 -4.48 -5.15 -19.67
CA THR A 259 -3.96 -5.95 -18.56
C THR A 259 -2.93 -5.15 -17.75
N LEU A 260 -2.01 -4.46 -18.42
CA LEU A 260 -1.05 -3.58 -17.76
C LEU A 260 -1.73 -2.37 -17.10
N ALA A 261 -2.79 -1.82 -17.69
CA ALA A 261 -3.58 -0.75 -17.07
C ALA A 261 -4.24 -1.21 -15.77
N VAL A 262 -4.77 -2.44 -15.72
CA VAL A 262 -5.30 -3.04 -14.48
C VAL A 262 -4.21 -3.15 -13.42
N VAL A 263 -3.03 -3.67 -13.77
CA VAL A 263 -1.88 -3.77 -12.84
C VAL A 263 -1.48 -2.39 -12.32
N ALA A 264 -1.36 -1.40 -13.21
CA ALA A 264 -0.98 -0.03 -12.88
C ALA A 264 -2.01 0.64 -11.95
N LEU A 265 -3.29 0.59 -12.27
CA LEU A 265 -4.35 1.21 -11.47
C LEU A 265 -4.53 0.51 -10.11
N PHE A 266 -4.36 -0.81 -10.06
CA PHE A 266 -4.39 -1.52 -8.78
C PHE A 266 -3.17 -1.17 -7.90
N ALA A 267 -1.99 -0.99 -8.50
CA ALA A 267 -0.82 -0.46 -7.81
C ALA A 267 -1.06 0.96 -7.29
N VAL A 268 -1.77 1.82 -8.05
CA VAL A 268 -2.20 3.16 -7.62
C VAL A 268 -3.10 3.06 -6.38
N ALA A 269 -4.10 2.16 -6.37
CA ALA A 269 -4.94 1.96 -5.19
C ALA A 269 -4.13 1.53 -3.95
N CYS A 270 -3.13 0.67 -4.11
CA CYS A 270 -2.22 0.32 -3.00
C CYS A 270 -1.38 1.52 -2.53
N LEU A 271 -0.86 2.31 -3.48
CA LEU A 271 -0.10 3.52 -3.19
C LEU A 271 -0.95 4.59 -2.50
N ASP A 272 -2.24 4.70 -2.82
CA ASP A 272 -3.15 5.65 -2.18
C ASP A 272 -3.24 5.44 -0.66
N VAL A 273 -3.31 4.18 -0.23
CA VAL A 273 -3.26 3.86 1.20
C VAL A 273 -1.92 4.31 1.77
N LEU A 274 -0.80 3.89 1.18
CA LEU A 274 0.54 4.23 1.69
C LEU A 274 0.77 5.76 1.75
N VAL A 275 0.36 6.49 0.72
CA VAL A 275 0.47 7.96 0.63
C VAL A 275 -0.43 8.63 1.66
N GLY A 276 -1.67 8.17 1.84
CA GLY A 276 -2.58 8.76 2.83
C GLY A 276 -2.03 8.70 4.24
N TRP A 277 -1.45 7.55 4.60
CA TRP A 277 -0.82 7.35 5.91
C TRP A 277 0.55 8.04 6.03
N ALA A 278 1.28 8.23 4.93
CA ALA A 278 2.50 9.04 4.89
C ALA A 278 2.18 10.54 5.08
N LEU A 279 1.16 11.06 4.40
CA LEU A 279 0.69 12.45 4.57
C LEU A 279 0.18 12.69 5.99
N ARG A 280 -0.56 11.73 6.57
CA ARG A 280 -0.92 11.79 7.98
C ARG A 280 0.32 11.91 8.86
N ALA A 281 1.30 11.03 8.70
CA ALA A 281 2.52 11.06 9.52
C ALA A 281 3.32 12.35 9.35
N PHE A 282 3.23 13.01 8.19
CA PHE A 282 3.85 14.31 7.92
C PHE A 282 3.08 15.47 8.58
N LEU A 283 1.74 15.46 8.53
CA LEU A 283 0.86 16.54 9.00
C LEU A 283 0.32 16.36 10.43
N ASP A 284 0.66 15.24 11.09
CA ASP A 284 0.13 14.85 12.41
C ASP A 284 0.32 15.94 13.47
N HIS A 285 1.42 16.69 13.40
CA HIS A 285 1.75 17.76 14.35
C HIS A 285 0.78 18.95 14.30
N ALA A 286 0.08 19.18 13.18
CA ALA A 286 -0.84 20.30 13.04
C ALA A 286 -2.19 20.01 13.73
N GLN A 287 -2.80 18.86 13.43
CA GLN A 287 -4.04 18.42 14.07
C GLN A 287 -4.25 16.90 13.84
N PRO A 288 -3.98 16.04 14.84
CA PRO A 288 -3.95 14.59 14.66
C PRO A 288 -5.28 13.98 14.20
N THR A 289 -6.41 14.51 14.68
CA THR A 289 -7.75 13.98 14.37
C THR A 289 -8.14 14.23 12.92
N VAL A 290 -7.85 15.41 12.39
CA VAL A 290 -8.11 15.78 11.00
C VAL A 290 -7.12 15.08 10.07
N ALA A 291 -5.85 14.91 10.47
CA ALA A 291 -4.88 14.10 9.73
C ALA A 291 -5.31 12.62 9.64
N LEU A 292 -5.87 12.07 10.72
CA LEU A 292 -6.49 10.75 10.75
C LEU A 292 -7.69 10.67 9.81
N LEU A 293 -8.60 11.64 9.86
CA LEU A 293 -9.78 11.69 8.98
C LEU A 293 -9.36 11.76 7.51
N ALA A 294 -8.40 12.62 7.16
CA ALA A 294 -7.88 12.75 5.81
C ALA A 294 -7.29 11.44 5.28
N ALA A 295 -6.51 10.71 6.10
CA ALA A 295 -5.97 9.40 5.72
C ALA A 295 -7.07 8.35 5.52
N TRP A 296 -8.12 8.37 6.33
CA TRP A 296 -9.26 7.48 6.14
C TRP A 296 -10.08 7.81 4.90
N CYS A 297 -10.32 9.09 4.60
CA CYS A 297 -10.94 9.49 3.32
C CYS A 297 -10.14 8.96 2.13
N ARG A 298 -8.80 9.08 2.17
CA ARG A 298 -7.94 8.54 1.11
C ARG A 298 -7.95 7.01 1.04
N THR A 299 -8.00 6.33 2.19
CA THR A 299 -8.11 4.87 2.24
C THR A 299 -9.47 4.41 1.70
N GLY A 300 -10.56 5.11 2.03
CA GLY A 300 -11.89 4.85 1.49
C GLY A 300 -11.93 5.04 -0.03
N TYR A 301 -11.34 6.12 -0.54
CA TYR A 301 -11.13 6.33 -1.98
C TYR A 301 -10.36 5.15 -2.62
N ALA A 302 -9.26 4.71 -2.01
CA ALA A 302 -8.47 3.58 -2.51
C ALA A 302 -9.30 2.28 -2.63
N VAL A 303 -10.18 2.01 -1.67
CA VAL A 303 -11.10 0.86 -1.72
C VAL A 303 -12.09 1.00 -2.87
N VAL A 304 -12.69 2.20 -3.04
CA VAL A 304 -13.60 2.47 -4.18
C VAL A 304 -12.86 2.31 -5.51
N LEU A 305 -11.63 2.82 -5.63
CA LEU A 305 -10.79 2.63 -6.81
C LEU A 305 -10.48 1.15 -7.06
N ALA A 306 -10.17 0.36 -6.03
CA ALA A 306 -9.94 -1.07 -6.18
C ALA A 306 -11.19 -1.81 -6.69
N VAL A 307 -12.39 -1.42 -6.23
CA VAL A 307 -13.67 -1.93 -6.77
C VAL A 307 -13.87 -1.49 -8.23
N ALA A 308 -13.58 -0.24 -8.57
CA ALA A 308 -13.63 0.21 -9.96
C ALA A 308 -12.70 -0.63 -10.84
N VAL A 309 -11.45 -0.87 -10.41
CA VAL A 309 -10.46 -1.67 -11.14
C VAL A 309 -10.89 -3.14 -11.28
N ALA A 310 -11.72 -3.67 -10.39
CA ALA A 310 -12.30 -5.00 -10.55
C ALA A 310 -13.15 -5.12 -11.83
N HIS A 311 -13.86 -4.05 -12.24
CA HIS A 311 -14.57 -4.05 -13.52
C HIS A 311 -13.62 -4.17 -14.71
N LEU A 312 -12.50 -3.43 -14.70
CA LEU A 312 -11.48 -3.56 -15.75
C LEU A 312 -10.82 -4.95 -15.75
N THR A 313 -10.65 -5.54 -14.57
CA THR A 313 -10.17 -6.92 -14.41
C THR A 313 -11.14 -7.92 -15.05
N GLY A 314 -12.45 -7.71 -14.89
CA GLY A 314 -13.49 -8.47 -15.58
C GLY A 314 -13.39 -8.38 -17.11
N VAL A 315 -13.25 -7.15 -17.64
CA VAL A 315 -13.09 -6.94 -19.10
C VAL A 315 -11.80 -7.58 -19.62
N ALA A 316 -10.68 -7.44 -18.91
CA ALA A 316 -9.44 -8.11 -19.28
C ALA A 316 -9.57 -9.65 -19.23
N GLY A 317 -10.38 -10.16 -18.29
CA GLY A 317 -10.71 -11.58 -18.18
C GLY A 317 -11.47 -12.12 -19.39
N LEU A 318 -12.45 -11.37 -19.91
CA LEU A 318 -13.15 -11.74 -21.16
C LEU A 318 -12.18 -11.89 -22.33
N LEU A 319 -11.18 -11.01 -22.43
CA LEU A 319 -10.15 -11.09 -23.48
C LEU A 319 -9.18 -12.26 -23.27
N ARG A 320 -8.96 -12.65 -22.01
CA ARG A 320 -8.17 -13.83 -21.67
C ARG A 320 -8.88 -15.12 -22.06
N ASP A 321 -10.19 -15.17 -21.85
CA ASP A 321 -11.06 -16.30 -22.22
C ASP A 321 -11.37 -16.37 -23.73
N GLY A 322 -10.90 -15.41 -24.52
CA GLY A 322 -11.16 -15.37 -25.96
C GLY A 322 -12.62 -15.08 -26.29
N ALA A 323 -13.31 -14.28 -25.46
CA ALA A 323 -14.71 -13.93 -25.66
C ALA A 323 -14.97 -13.32 -27.06
N GLY A 324 -16.01 -13.82 -27.73
CA GLY A 324 -16.45 -13.29 -29.02
C GLY A 324 -17.07 -11.89 -28.94
N ALA A 325 -17.26 -11.27 -30.10
CA ALA A 325 -17.73 -9.88 -30.22
C ALA A 325 -19.06 -9.61 -29.49
N ASP A 326 -19.99 -10.57 -29.48
CA ASP A 326 -21.30 -10.39 -28.83
C ASP A 326 -21.16 -10.26 -27.32
N ARG A 327 -20.32 -11.09 -26.69
CA ARG A 327 -20.04 -11.02 -25.26
C ARG A 327 -19.22 -9.78 -24.91
N LEU A 328 -18.29 -9.36 -25.77
CA LEU A 328 -17.55 -8.11 -25.59
C LEU A 328 -18.45 -6.87 -25.69
N ARG A 329 -19.48 -6.88 -26.54
CA ARG A 329 -20.49 -5.82 -26.57
C ARG A 329 -21.37 -5.83 -25.32
N ALA A 330 -21.83 -7.01 -24.91
CA ALA A 330 -22.74 -7.17 -23.76
C ALA A 330 -22.08 -6.86 -22.41
N ASP A 331 -20.81 -7.22 -22.23
CA ASP A 331 -20.13 -7.18 -20.93
C ASP A 331 -18.87 -6.30 -20.92
N GLY A 332 -18.19 -6.15 -22.07
CA GLY A 332 -16.94 -5.41 -22.18
C GLY A 332 -17.14 -3.91 -22.05
N TYR A 333 -17.98 -3.31 -22.90
CA TYR A 333 -18.28 -1.88 -22.83
C TYR A 333 -18.94 -1.48 -21.51
N PRO A 334 -19.96 -2.20 -20.99
CA PRO A 334 -20.51 -1.92 -19.65
C PRO A 334 -19.49 -2.08 -18.51
N GLY A 335 -18.49 -2.96 -18.64
CA GLY A 335 -17.39 -3.04 -17.67
C GLY A 335 -16.52 -1.78 -17.66
N LEU A 336 -16.18 -1.24 -18.83
CA LEU A 336 -15.40 0.01 -18.93
C LEU A 336 -16.16 1.22 -18.37
N THR A 337 -17.47 1.33 -18.67
CA THR A 337 -18.29 2.43 -18.13
C THR A 337 -18.56 2.24 -16.63
N GLY A 338 -18.73 1.01 -16.16
CA GLY A 338 -18.81 0.68 -14.73
C GLY A 338 -17.56 1.12 -13.96
N PHE A 339 -16.37 0.92 -14.52
CA PHE A 339 -15.14 1.50 -13.97
C PHE A 339 -15.24 3.03 -13.82
N GLN A 340 -15.64 3.76 -14.88
CA GLN A 340 -15.76 5.22 -14.81
C GLN A 340 -16.75 5.68 -13.74
N GLN A 341 -17.91 5.02 -13.66
CA GLN A 341 -18.96 5.38 -12.71
C GLN A 341 -18.48 5.20 -11.27
N VAL A 342 -17.92 4.03 -10.94
CA VAL A 342 -17.42 3.75 -9.58
C VAL A 342 -16.24 4.64 -9.24
N TRP A 343 -15.31 4.85 -10.18
CA TRP A 343 -14.17 5.75 -9.95
C TRP A 343 -14.62 7.19 -9.69
N SER A 344 -15.57 7.71 -10.48
CA SER A 344 -16.14 9.05 -10.29
C SER A 344 -16.79 9.22 -8.92
N LEU A 345 -17.50 8.21 -8.42
CA LEU A 345 -18.04 8.23 -7.04
C LEU A 345 -16.93 8.33 -5.99
N GLY A 346 -15.80 7.67 -6.23
CA GLY A 346 -14.62 7.75 -5.36
C GLY A 346 -14.03 9.16 -5.28
N LEU A 347 -14.11 9.95 -6.35
CA LEU A 347 -13.54 11.31 -6.40
C LEU A 347 -14.20 12.27 -5.39
N LEU A 348 -15.41 11.96 -4.90
CA LEU A 348 -16.02 12.70 -3.79
C LEU A 348 -15.18 12.58 -2.51
N LEU A 349 -14.81 11.35 -2.12
CA LEU A 349 -13.95 11.10 -0.95
C LEU A 349 -12.55 11.70 -1.15
N PHE A 350 -12.06 11.68 -2.39
CA PHE A 350 -10.78 12.28 -2.75
C PHE A 350 -10.80 13.81 -2.62
N GLY A 351 -11.87 14.47 -3.08
CA GLY A 351 -12.08 15.91 -2.92
C GLY A 351 -12.13 16.33 -1.45
N VAL A 352 -12.87 15.60 -0.61
CA VAL A 352 -12.89 15.81 0.85
C VAL A 352 -11.48 15.63 1.44
N HIS A 353 -10.76 14.57 1.05
CA HIS A 353 -9.38 14.35 1.48
C HIS A 353 -8.49 15.56 1.17
N LEU A 354 -8.53 16.09 -0.06
CA LEU A 354 -7.71 17.23 -0.46
C LEU A 354 -8.08 18.52 0.30
N LEU A 355 -9.36 18.76 0.59
CA LEU A 355 -9.76 19.90 1.44
C LEU A 355 -9.19 19.78 2.86
N LEU A 356 -9.23 18.59 3.45
CA LEU A 356 -8.64 18.34 4.77
C LEU A 356 -7.11 18.50 4.75
N VAL A 357 -6.44 18.01 3.71
CA VAL A 357 -4.99 18.18 3.52
C VAL A 357 -4.63 19.65 3.31
N GLY A 358 -5.38 20.39 2.49
CA GLY A 358 -5.18 21.83 2.29
C GLY A 358 -5.36 22.62 3.60
N TRP A 359 -6.38 22.29 4.38
CA TRP A 359 -6.58 22.89 5.70
C TRP A 359 -5.45 22.58 6.68
N LEU A 360 -4.99 21.32 6.74
CA LEU A 360 -3.85 20.90 7.57
C LEU A 360 -2.56 21.59 7.14
N ALA A 361 -2.32 21.66 5.83
CA ALA A 361 -1.16 22.32 5.25
C ALA A 361 -1.12 23.81 5.65
N ARG A 362 -2.28 24.50 5.64
CA ARG A 362 -2.37 25.91 6.08
C ARG A 362 -2.00 26.11 7.55
N ARG A 363 -2.19 25.08 8.39
CA ARG A 363 -1.85 25.09 9.83
C ARG A 363 -0.47 24.53 10.14
N SER A 364 0.25 24.03 9.14
CA SER A 364 1.58 23.47 9.31
C SER A 364 2.62 24.56 9.13
N ASP A 365 3.57 24.67 10.07
CA ASP A 365 4.71 25.58 9.94
C ASP A 365 5.64 25.19 8.77
N ALA A 366 5.52 23.95 8.27
CA ALA A 366 6.34 23.46 7.18
C ALA A 366 5.82 23.88 5.80
N VAL A 367 4.51 23.96 5.59
CA VAL A 367 3.90 24.07 4.25
C VAL A 367 3.51 25.52 3.95
N PRO A 368 3.94 26.11 2.83
CA PRO A 368 3.51 27.46 2.44
C PRO A 368 2.00 27.55 2.23
N THR A 369 1.42 28.68 2.64
CA THR A 369 -0.04 28.93 2.53
C THR A 369 -0.55 28.90 1.10
N TRP A 370 0.26 29.28 0.11
CA TRP A 370 -0.13 29.22 -1.31
C TRP A 370 -0.24 27.77 -1.82
N VAL A 371 0.62 26.86 -1.36
CA VAL A 371 0.50 25.41 -1.67
C VAL A 371 -0.79 24.88 -1.06
N ALA A 372 -1.04 25.21 0.21
CA ALA A 372 -2.25 24.82 0.92
C ALA A 372 -3.53 25.29 0.20
N ALA A 373 -3.54 26.54 -0.30
CA ALA A 373 -4.67 27.09 -1.05
C ALA A 373 -4.88 26.35 -2.38
N LEU A 374 -3.83 26.09 -3.16
CA LEU A 374 -3.95 25.36 -4.42
C LEU A 374 -4.46 23.92 -4.21
N VAL A 375 -4.02 23.24 -3.15
CA VAL A 375 -4.53 21.91 -2.79
C VAL A 375 -6.01 21.96 -2.41
N ALA A 376 -6.43 22.98 -1.66
CA ALA A 376 -7.84 23.16 -1.33
C ALA A 376 -8.69 23.46 -2.58
N VAL A 377 -8.17 24.25 -3.52
CA VAL A 377 -8.84 24.51 -4.82
C VAL A 377 -8.98 23.23 -5.63
N ALA A 378 -7.95 22.37 -5.68
CA ALA A 378 -8.05 21.05 -6.31
C ALA A 378 -9.16 20.20 -5.67
N GLY A 379 -9.21 20.14 -4.34
CA GLY A 379 -10.25 19.44 -3.60
C GLY A 379 -11.66 19.95 -3.90
N ALA A 380 -11.84 21.27 -3.95
CA ALA A 380 -13.11 21.89 -4.33
C ALA A 380 -13.52 21.56 -5.77
N GLY A 381 -12.57 21.49 -6.70
CA GLY A 381 -12.82 21.08 -8.09
C GLY A 381 -13.39 19.67 -8.21
N TYR A 382 -12.80 18.69 -7.50
CA TYR A 382 -13.35 17.33 -7.48
C TYR A 382 -14.76 17.25 -6.87
N LEU A 383 -15.02 18.02 -5.80
CA LEU A 383 -16.36 18.06 -5.21
C LEU A 383 -17.38 18.71 -6.17
N ALA A 384 -16.99 19.77 -6.87
CA ALA A 384 -17.84 20.40 -7.88
C ALA A 384 -18.18 19.42 -9.01
N ASP A 385 -17.20 18.70 -9.54
CA ASP A 385 -17.42 17.72 -10.61
C ASP A 385 -18.25 16.51 -10.14
N SER A 386 -18.14 16.13 -8.86
CA SER A 386 -18.92 15.04 -8.28
C SER A 386 -20.37 15.46 -7.96
N ALA A 387 -20.58 16.71 -7.52
CA ALA A 387 -21.89 17.23 -7.11
C ALA A 387 -22.70 17.83 -8.27
N GLY A 388 -22.04 18.40 -9.27
CA GLY A 388 -22.67 19.05 -10.42
C GLY A 388 -23.74 18.19 -11.10
N PRO A 389 -23.42 16.93 -11.49
CA PRO A 389 -24.39 16.02 -12.09
C PRO A 389 -25.57 15.64 -11.19
N LEU A 390 -25.43 15.72 -9.86
CA LEU A 390 -26.51 15.44 -8.90
C LEU A 390 -27.52 16.59 -8.79
N VAL A 391 -27.07 17.81 -9.10
CA VAL A 391 -27.87 19.03 -8.97
C VAL A 391 -28.48 19.45 -10.32
N ALA A 392 -27.74 19.27 -11.41
CA ALA A 392 -28.18 19.63 -12.75
C ALA A 392 -27.88 18.51 -13.75
N ALA A 393 -28.93 18.03 -14.41
CA ALA A 393 -28.79 17.12 -15.54
C ALA A 393 -27.98 17.79 -16.66
N GLY A 394 -26.90 17.15 -17.11
CA GLY A 394 -26.07 17.68 -18.19
C GLY A 394 -25.06 18.75 -17.77
N TYR A 395 -24.62 18.80 -16.50
CA TYR A 395 -23.54 19.68 -16.05
C TYR A 395 -22.27 19.49 -16.93
N PRO A 396 -21.90 20.48 -17.77
CA PRO A 396 -20.92 20.27 -18.84
C PRO A 396 -19.48 20.59 -18.43
N VAL A 397 -19.27 21.07 -17.19
CA VAL A 397 -17.99 21.62 -16.76
C VAL A 397 -17.19 20.56 -16.00
N GLN A 398 -15.92 20.40 -16.37
CA GLN A 398 -14.95 19.57 -15.65
C GLN A 398 -13.94 20.47 -14.94
N VAL A 399 -14.29 20.96 -13.76
CA VAL A 399 -13.51 21.89 -12.94
C VAL A 399 -12.20 21.24 -12.47
N ALA A 400 -12.22 19.95 -12.15
CA ALA A 400 -11.03 19.19 -11.76
C ALA A 400 -9.97 19.14 -12.88
N GLY A 401 -10.40 19.24 -14.15
CA GLY A 401 -9.51 19.24 -15.32
C GLY A 401 -8.49 20.37 -15.34
N VAL A 402 -8.75 21.47 -14.61
CA VAL A 402 -7.81 22.59 -14.45
C VAL A 402 -7.26 22.66 -13.02
N THR A 403 -8.10 22.40 -12.02
CA THR A 403 -7.75 22.59 -10.62
C THR A 403 -6.82 21.51 -10.05
N PHE A 404 -6.67 20.35 -10.72
CA PHE A 404 -5.73 19.28 -10.32
C PHE A 404 -4.27 19.75 -10.20
N VAL A 405 -3.92 20.90 -10.78
CA VAL A 405 -2.58 21.51 -10.66
C VAL A 405 -2.13 21.65 -9.20
N GLY A 406 -3.06 21.82 -8.26
CA GLY A 406 -2.74 21.89 -6.83
C GLY A 406 -2.10 20.60 -6.29
N GLU A 407 -2.46 19.43 -6.82
CA GLU A 407 -1.86 18.16 -6.45
C GLU A 407 -0.45 18.02 -7.00
N VAL A 408 -0.25 18.43 -8.27
CA VAL A 408 1.07 18.44 -8.91
C VAL A 408 2.02 19.35 -8.14
N VAL A 409 1.53 20.52 -7.70
CA VAL A 409 2.28 21.43 -6.84
C VAL A 409 2.62 20.79 -5.49
N LEU A 410 1.67 20.13 -4.82
CA LEU A 410 1.91 19.45 -3.55
C LEU A 410 2.97 18.34 -3.69
N LEU A 411 2.85 17.52 -4.73
CA LEU A 411 3.81 16.49 -5.09
C LEU A 411 5.21 17.09 -5.24
N GLY A 412 5.36 18.10 -6.11
CA GLY A 412 6.64 18.75 -6.37
C GLY A 412 7.22 19.38 -5.10
N TRP A 413 6.36 20.02 -4.31
CA TRP A 413 6.75 20.64 -3.05
C TRP A 413 7.27 19.61 -2.03
N LEU A 414 6.58 18.48 -1.84
CA LEU A 414 7.00 17.41 -0.91
C LEU A 414 8.37 16.84 -1.27
N LEU A 415 8.63 16.63 -2.57
CA LEU A 415 9.93 16.14 -3.06
C LEU A 415 11.05 17.15 -2.81
N VAL A 416 10.81 18.43 -3.11
CA VAL A 416 11.78 19.50 -2.88
C VAL A 416 12.04 19.69 -1.38
N HIS A 417 10.99 19.69 -0.56
CA HIS A 417 11.08 19.77 0.90
C HIS A 417 11.93 18.62 1.45
N ALA A 418 11.67 17.39 1.03
CA ALA A 418 12.48 16.24 1.41
C ALA A 418 13.95 16.42 0.99
N ALA A 419 14.23 16.81 -0.25
CA ALA A 419 15.60 16.97 -0.75
C ALA A 419 16.41 18.03 0.04
N ARG A 420 15.80 19.16 0.41
CA ARG A 420 16.46 20.26 1.13
C ARG A 420 16.94 19.83 2.53
N HIS A 421 16.19 18.98 3.22
CA HIS A 421 16.54 18.54 4.57
C HIS A 421 17.55 17.38 4.64
N ARG A 422 17.97 16.83 3.49
CA ARG A 422 19.14 15.93 3.43
C ARG A 422 20.48 16.68 3.49
N ARG A 423 20.49 17.99 3.21
CA ARG A 423 21.72 18.78 2.99
C ARG A 423 22.21 19.55 4.21
N THR A 424 21.63 19.37 5.40
CA THR A 424 22.09 20.03 6.62
C THR A 424 22.89 19.04 7.48
N PRO A 425 24.24 19.00 7.39
CA PRO A 425 25.04 18.24 8.34
C PRO A 425 24.86 18.83 9.74
N ALA A 426 24.90 17.97 10.76
CA ALA A 426 25.01 18.42 12.14
C ALA A 426 26.20 19.39 12.24
N ARG A 427 25.94 20.63 12.65
CA ARG A 427 26.98 21.61 12.95
C ARG A 427 27.91 20.95 13.99
N PRO A 428 29.22 20.82 13.75
CA PRO A 428 30.12 20.29 14.77
C PRO A 428 29.95 21.13 16.03
N VAL A 429 29.68 20.46 17.15
CA VAL A 429 29.73 21.11 18.46
C VAL A 429 31.16 21.61 18.61
N ALA A 430 31.34 22.94 18.66
CA ALA A 430 32.64 23.52 18.95
C ALA A 430 33.09 23.00 20.32
N PRO A 431 34.35 22.56 20.49
CA PRO A 431 34.86 22.20 21.80
C PRO A 431 34.73 23.42 22.72
N ASP A 432 34.20 23.22 23.93
CA ASP A 432 34.17 24.23 24.99
C ASP A 432 35.58 24.80 25.18
N ALA A 433 35.78 26.04 24.74
CA ALA A 433 36.99 26.79 25.00
C ALA A 433 36.87 27.47 26.37
N ASP A 434 36.79 26.68 27.45
CA ASP A 434 36.87 27.23 28.81
C ASP A 434 37.32 26.21 29.86
N VAL A 435 38.48 25.57 29.61
CA VAL A 435 39.25 24.89 30.66
C VAL A 435 40.53 25.68 30.90
N ARG A 436 40.49 26.61 31.86
CA ARG A 436 41.72 27.21 32.42
C ARG A 436 42.44 26.15 33.26
N PRO A 437 43.74 25.90 33.05
CA PRO A 437 44.50 25.02 33.92
C PRO A 437 44.72 25.68 35.29
N LEU A 438 44.39 24.94 36.36
CA LEU A 438 44.78 25.26 37.72
C LEU A 438 46.31 25.26 37.81
N ALA A 439 46.88 26.42 38.15
CA ALA A 439 48.29 26.54 38.49
C ALA A 439 48.54 25.80 39.82
N ALA A 440 49.49 24.86 39.80
CA ALA A 440 50.03 24.26 41.01
C ALA A 440 51.06 25.21 41.63
N THR A 441 50.83 25.61 42.88
CA THR A 441 51.82 26.14 43.82
C THR A 441 52.41 25.03 44.65
#